data_AF-A0A1F8LKR4-F1
#
_entry.id   AF-A0A1F8LKR4-F1
#
_cell.length_a   1.000
_cell.length_b   1.000
_cell.length_c   1.000
_cell.angle_alpha   90.00
_cell.angle_beta   90.00
_cell.angle_gamma   90.00
#
_symmetry.space_group_name_H-M   'P 1'
#
loop_
_entity.id
_entity.type
_entity.pdbx_description
1 polymer ?
#
loop_
_entity_poly.entity_id
_entity_poly.type
_entity_poly.pdbx_seq_one_letter_code
_entity_poly.pdbx_strand_id
1 'polypeptide(L)'
;MSVENTKRGTPPYISPSTFRHLVEQLQKNLPDRIDRSYLDELHSGSTSTQIMSALRYLSLADTLNKPTHHLKLLLASSGDERIKRLKDLANNSYGFIFNDSSVDLKTATYSQLEELFHNNSGVDGDVRRKCIKFFTSLCHDADVPLSPHVTKKVRMSQSSQPARTSVRKASSKGTKIMEVPQQKWQVPEHMELLNKLLDK
;
A
#
# COMPACT_ATOMS: atom_id res chain seq x y z
N MET A 1 24.84 0.62 -23.49
CA MET A 1 23.74 -0.20 -22.96
C MET A 1 22.66 0.75 -22.50
N SER A 2 21.63 0.93 -23.31
CA SER A 2 20.52 1.83 -23.03
C SER A 2 19.63 1.17 -21.98
N VAL A 3 19.60 1.73 -20.76
CA VAL A 3 18.61 1.34 -19.76
C VAL A 3 17.24 1.82 -20.27
N GLU A 4 16.48 0.89 -20.84
CA GLU A 4 15.06 1.14 -21.11
C GLU A 4 14.40 1.58 -19.80
N ASN A 5 13.89 2.82 -19.79
CA ASN A 5 13.08 3.33 -18.71
C ASN A 5 11.68 2.69 -18.78
N THR A 6 11.61 1.38 -18.55
CA THR A 6 10.34 0.70 -18.32
C THR A 6 9.75 1.33 -17.06
N LYS A 7 8.67 2.11 -17.19
CA LYS A 7 7.93 2.67 -16.06
C LYS A 7 7.69 1.55 -15.04
N ARG A 8 8.47 1.55 -13.96
CA ARG A 8 8.27 0.60 -12.87
C ARG A 8 6.89 0.90 -12.27
N GLY A 9 6.19 -0.15 -11.82
CA GLY A 9 4.88 0.01 -11.21
C GLY A 9 4.90 0.94 -9.98
N THR A 10 3.76 1.05 -9.31
CA THR A 10 3.67 1.88 -8.09
C THR A 10 4.68 1.41 -7.03
N PRO A 11 5.53 2.29 -6.48
CA PRO A 11 6.45 1.95 -5.40
C PRO A 11 5.69 1.40 -4.17
N PRO A 12 6.34 0.60 -3.30
CA PRO A 12 5.72 0.06 -2.11
C PRO A 12 5.07 1.13 -1.23
N TYR A 13 3.77 1.01 -0.99
CA TYR A 13 3.00 1.90 -0.11
C TYR A 13 2.40 1.15 1.09
N ILE A 14 2.91 -0.05 1.37
CA ILE A 14 2.65 -0.77 2.62
C ILE A 14 3.43 -0.13 3.77
N SER A 15 3.02 -0.40 5.00
CA SER A 15 3.76 0.09 6.16
C SER A 15 5.11 -0.64 6.30
N PRO A 16 6.17 0.02 6.80
CA PRO A 16 7.45 -0.66 7.06
C PRO A 16 7.33 -1.84 8.02
N SER A 17 6.44 -1.76 9.02
CA SER A 17 6.19 -2.87 9.95
C SER A 17 5.55 -4.07 9.25
N THR A 18 4.63 -3.85 8.30
CA THR A 18 4.07 -4.92 7.47
C THR A 18 5.16 -5.64 6.68
N PHE A 19 6.08 -4.88 6.07
CA PHE A 19 7.18 -5.48 5.31
C PHE A 19 8.15 -6.27 6.20
N ARG A 20 8.52 -5.74 7.36
CA ARG A 20 9.38 -6.44 8.33
C ARG A 20 8.73 -7.75 8.79
N HIS A 21 7.45 -7.70 9.17
CA HIS A 21 6.70 -8.90 9.55
C HIS A 21 6.68 -9.95 8.42
N LEU A 22 6.39 -9.53 7.18
CA LEU A 22 6.42 -10.43 6.02
C LEU A 22 7.80 -11.09 5.86
N VAL A 23 8.89 -10.32 5.96
CA VAL A 23 10.25 -10.84 5.83
C VAL A 23 10.57 -11.84 6.95
N GLU A 24 10.14 -11.57 8.19
CA GLU A 24 10.27 -12.51 9.31
C GLU A 24 9.52 -13.82 9.06
N GLN A 25 8.30 -13.76 8.50
CA GLN A 25 7.53 -14.97 8.18
C GLN A 25 8.19 -15.77 7.06
N LEU A 26 8.63 -15.10 5.98
CA LEU A 26 9.34 -15.73 4.87
C LEU A 26 10.68 -16.36 5.30
N GLN A 27 11.34 -15.79 6.31
CA GLN A 27 12.56 -16.35 6.87
C GLN A 27 12.30 -17.66 7.65
N LYS A 28 11.12 -17.81 8.26
CA LYS A 28 10.71 -19.04 8.96
C LYS A 28 10.27 -20.12 7.98
N ASN A 29 9.47 -19.75 6.99
CA ASN A 29 8.96 -20.65 5.97
C ASN A 29 8.84 -19.91 4.64
N LEU A 30 9.71 -20.26 3.68
CA LEU A 30 9.66 -19.71 2.34
C LEU A 30 8.88 -20.66 1.42
N PRO A 31 7.66 -20.29 0.96
CA PRO A 31 6.92 -21.10 0.00
C PRO A 31 7.56 -21.06 -1.39
N ASP A 32 7.28 -22.06 -2.25
CA ASP A 32 7.71 -22.04 -3.66
C ASP A 32 7.08 -20.88 -4.45
N ARG A 33 5.90 -20.42 -4.01
CA ARG A 33 5.17 -19.30 -4.59
C ARG A 33 4.56 -18.44 -3.51
N ILE A 34 4.73 -17.12 -3.62
CA ILE A 34 4.14 -16.12 -2.73
C ILE A 34 2.86 -15.60 -3.39
N ASP A 35 1.77 -16.34 -3.24
CA ASP A 35 0.47 -15.97 -3.80
C ASP A 35 -0.53 -15.49 -2.74
N ARG A 36 -1.77 -15.22 -3.16
CA ARG A 36 -2.81 -14.72 -2.25
C ARG A 36 -3.15 -15.73 -1.15
N SER A 37 -3.15 -17.04 -1.43
CA SER A 37 -3.40 -18.06 -0.41
C SER A 37 -2.43 -17.91 0.76
N TYR A 38 -1.14 -17.81 0.48
CA TYR A 38 -0.13 -17.61 1.52
C TYR A 38 -0.26 -16.23 2.20
N LEU A 39 -0.45 -15.16 1.42
CA LEU A 39 -0.49 -13.82 1.98
C LEU A 39 -1.75 -13.54 2.80
N ASP A 40 -2.89 -14.13 2.45
CA ASP A 40 -4.17 -13.94 3.14
C ASP A 40 -4.18 -14.57 4.55
N GLU A 41 -3.29 -15.54 4.81
CA GLU A 41 -3.04 -16.06 6.16
C GLU A 41 -2.32 -15.04 7.06
N LEU A 42 -1.51 -14.15 6.48
CA LEU A 42 -0.71 -13.16 7.20
C LEU A 42 -1.37 -11.79 7.29
N HIS A 43 -2.00 -11.37 6.20
CA HIS A 43 -2.60 -10.05 6.02
C HIS A 43 -3.86 -10.20 5.18
N SER A 44 -4.98 -9.57 5.56
CA SER A 44 -6.22 -9.73 4.82
C SER A 44 -6.45 -8.63 3.76
N GLY A 45 -7.17 -9.01 2.70
CA GLY A 45 -7.80 -8.09 1.76
C GLY A 45 -6.83 -7.30 0.88
N SER A 46 -6.98 -5.97 0.89
CA SER A 46 -6.20 -5.09 0.00
C SER A 46 -4.71 -5.11 0.35
N THR A 47 -4.34 -5.34 1.60
CA THR A 47 -2.95 -5.40 2.06
C THR A 47 -2.16 -6.49 1.36
N SER A 48 -2.73 -7.69 1.17
CA SER A 48 -2.08 -8.81 0.44
C SER A 48 -1.72 -8.42 -0.98
N THR A 49 -2.62 -7.70 -1.65
CA THR A 49 -2.43 -7.23 -3.03
C THR A 49 -1.32 -6.17 -3.11
N GLN A 50 -1.25 -5.29 -2.11
CA GLN A 50 -0.21 -4.28 -1.97
C GLN A 50 1.15 -4.91 -1.69
N ILE A 51 1.20 -5.93 -0.82
CA ILE A 51 2.41 -6.70 -0.53
C ILE A 51 2.93 -7.36 -1.79
N MET A 52 2.07 -8.06 -2.55
CA MET A 52 2.51 -8.73 -3.77
C MET A 52 3.05 -7.73 -4.80
N SER A 53 2.40 -6.57 -4.91
CA SER A 53 2.89 -5.47 -5.78
C SER A 53 4.23 -4.91 -5.30
N ALA A 54 4.42 -4.75 -3.99
CA ALA A 54 5.66 -4.31 -3.38
C ALA A 54 6.81 -5.31 -3.62
N LEU A 55 6.56 -6.61 -3.44
CA LEU A 55 7.57 -7.66 -3.69
C LEU A 55 8.04 -7.65 -5.15
N ARG A 56 7.12 -7.50 -6.12
CA ARG A 56 7.49 -7.39 -7.53
C ARG A 56 8.26 -6.10 -7.84
N TYR A 57 7.83 -4.97 -7.29
CA TYR A 57 8.53 -3.70 -7.45
C TYR A 57 9.98 -3.79 -6.95
N LEU A 58 10.18 -4.42 -5.80
CA LEU A 58 11.48 -4.65 -5.17
C LEU A 58 12.27 -5.81 -5.83
N SER A 59 11.73 -6.46 -6.87
CA SER A 59 12.33 -7.64 -7.51
C SER A 59 12.63 -8.79 -6.53
N LEU A 60 11.83 -8.91 -5.47
CA LEU A 60 11.87 -10.01 -4.49
C LEU A 60 10.96 -11.17 -4.90
N ALA A 61 9.98 -10.91 -5.77
CA ALA A 61 9.18 -11.93 -6.45
C ALA A 61 9.18 -11.66 -7.96
N ASP A 62 9.16 -12.73 -8.76
CA ASP A 62 9.05 -12.63 -10.21
C ASP A 62 7.59 -12.47 -10.70
N THR A 63 7.38 -12.53 -12.02
CA THR A 63 6.06 -12.40 -12.65
C THR A 63 5.11 -13.57 -12.36
N LEU A 64 5.66 -14.73 -11.97
CA LEU A 64 4.91 -15.93 -11.56
C LEU A 64 4.69 -15.98 -10.03
N ASN A 65 5.13 -14.93 -9.33
CA ASN A 65 5.16 -14.80 -7.88
C ASN A 65 6.10 -15.81 -7.18
N LYS A 66 7.16 -16.26 -7.85
CA LYS A 66 8.18 -17.10 -7.22
C LYS A 66 9.23 -16.24 -6.51
N PRO A 67 9.75 -16.68 -5.34
CA PRO A 67 10.87 -16.02 -4.67
C PRO A 67 12.10 -15.88 -5.57
N THR A 68 12.59 -14.66 -5.76
CA THR A 68 13.80 -14.44 -6.55
C THR A 68 15.07 -14.83 -5.79
N HIS A 69 16.19 -14.93 -6.51
CA HIS A 69 17.50 -15.12 -5.87
C HIS A 69 17.83 -13.98 -4.88
N HIS A 70 17.46 -12.74 -5.21
CA HIS A 70 17.66 -11.59 -4.32
C HIS A 70 16.91 -11.74 -2.99
N LEU A 71 15.68 -12.23 -3.03
CA LEU A 71 14.93 -12.52 -1.80
C LEU A 71 15.62 -13.59 -0.97
N LYS A 72 16.04 -14.70 -1.58
CA LYS A 72 16.73 -15.79 -0.87
C LYS A 72 18.01 -15.30 -0.19
N LEU A 73 18.83 -14.51 -0.89
CA LEU A 73 20.03 -13.88 -0.32
C LEU A 73 19.69 -12.94 0.84
N LEU A 74 18.65 -12.11 0.70
CA LEU A 74 18.21 -11.22 1.77
C LEU A 74 17.78 -11.99 3.02
N LEU A 75 17.01 -13.08 2.86
CA LEU A 75 16.53 -13.91 3.97
C LEU A 75 17.66 -14.68 4.67
N ALA A 76 18.71 -15.09 3.95
CA ALA A 76 19.87 -15.77 4.51
C ALA A 76 20.87 -14.81 5.20
N SER A 77 20.86 -13.53 4.82
CA SER A 77 21.81 -12.54 5.32
C SER A 77 21.50 -12.03 6.73
N SER A 78 22.53 -11.69 7.49
CA SER A 78 22.46 -11.07 8.82
C SER A 78 23.54 -9.99 8.98
N GLY A 79 23.39 -9.10 9.96
CA GLY A 79 24.36 -8.04 10.26
C GLY A 79 24.72 -7.20 9.02
N ASP A 80 26.01 -6.98 8.80
CA ASP A 80 26.54 -6.16 7.71
C ASP A 80 26.17 -6.69 6.32
N GLU A 81 26.09 -8.01 6.14
CA GLU A 81 25.67 -8.58 4.87
C GLU A 81 24.23 -8.17 4.56
N ARG A 82 23.34 -8.20 5.56
CA ARG A 82 21.95 -7.80 5.40
C ARG A 82 21.84 -6.32 5.03
N ILE A 83 22.63 -5.47 5.68
CA ILE A 83 22.72 -4.04 5.34
C ILE A 83 23.13 -3.88 3.87
N LYS A 84 24.15 -4.61 3.41
CA LYS A 84 24.59 -4.60 2.00
C LYS A 84 23.47 -5.04 1.04
N ARG A 85 22.75 -6.13 1.34
CA ARG A 85 21.63 -6.59 0.50
C ARG A 85 20.50 -5.56 0.45
N LEU A 86 20.21 -4.88 1.55
CA LEU A 86 19.20 -3.81 1.59
C LEU A 86 19.66 -2.56 0.83
N LYS A 87 20.95 -2.20 0.86
CA LYS A 87 21.52 -1.12 0.03
C LYS A 87 21.36 -1.45 -1.46
N ASP A 88 21.73 -2.66 -1.87
CA ASP A 88 21.57 -3.11 -3.26
C ASP A 88 20.09 -3.09 -3.69
N LEU A 89 19.19 -3.56 -2.81
CA LEU A 89 17.75 -3.54 -3.04
C LEU A 89 17.21 -2.11 -3.23
N ALA A 90 17.62 -1.17 -2.38
CA ALA A 90 17.23 0.22 -2.45
C ALA A 90 17.72 0.88 -3.74
N ASN A 91 19.01 0.73 -4.07
CA ASN A 91 19.60 1.27 -5.30
C ASN A 91 18.91 0.73 -6.55
N ASN A 92 18.71 -0.59 -6.60
CA ASN A 92 18.10 -1.23 -7.76
C ASN A 92 16.64 -0.83 -7.94
N SER A 93 15.87 -0.71 -6.86
CA SER A 93 14.43 -0.44 -6.91
C SER A 93 14.12 1.05 -7.08
N TYR A 94 14.93 1.92 -6.47
CA TYR A 94 14.77 3.38 -6.47
C TYR A 94 15.87 4.08 -7.27
N GLY A 95 16.33 3.46 -8.36
CA GLY A 95 17.38 4.03 -9.20
C GLY A 95 17.07 5.44 -9.71
N PHE A 96 15.79 5.79 -9.87
CA PHE A 96 15.34 7.16 -10.22
C PHE A 96 15.65 8.21 -9.14
N ILE A 97 15.98 7.80 -7.92
CA ILE A 97 16.41 8.68 -6.82
C ILE A 97 17.94 8.66 -6.73
N PHE A 98 18.54 7.46 -6.72
CA PHE A 98 19.98 7.30 -6.49
C PHE A 98 20.85 7.70 -7.70
N ASN A 99 20.31 7.60 -8.92
CA ASN A 99 21.03 7.97 -10.14
C ASN A 99 20.69 9.39 -10.61
N ASP A 100 19.87 10.13 -9.87
CA ASP A 100 19.51 11.50 -10.21
C ASP A 100 20.58 12.48 -9.68
N SER A 101 21.40 12.99 -10.58
CA SER A 101 22.45 13.96 -10.25
C SER A 101 21.93 15.31 -9.76
N SER A 102 20.63 15.59 -9.89
CA SER A 102 20.02 16.85 -9.44
C SER A 102 19.68 16.88 -7.95
N VAL A 103 19.68 15.72 -7.27
CA VAL A 103 19.28 15.60 -5.86
C VAL A 103 20.33 14.84 -5.05
N ASP A 104 20.98 15.54 -4.12
CA ASP A 104 21.79 14.90 -3.09
C ASP A 104 20.92 14.48 -1.90
N LEU A 105 20.81 13.17 -1.65
CA LEU A 105 19.97 12.62 -0.58
C LEU A 105 20.35 13.09 0.82
N LYS A 106 21.60 13.52 1.05
CA LYS A 106 22.06 14.03 2.35
C LYS A 106 21.56 15.43 2.65
N THR A 107 21.21 16.20 1.63
CA THR A 107 20.77 17.61 1.75
C THR A 107 19.36 17.84 1.22
N ALA A 108 18.80 16.88 0.49
CA ALA A 108 17.48 16.94 -0.12
C ALA A 108 16.38 17.38 0.86
N THR A 109 15.47 18.20 0.38
CA THR A 109 14.25 18.55 1.09
C THR A 109 13.17 17.49 0.87
N TYR A 110 12.15 17.48 1.72
CA TYR A 110 11.01 16.59 1.53
C TYR A 110 10.24 16.89 0.23
N SER A 111 10.15 18.16 -0.20
CA SER A 111 9.45 18.54 -1.44
C SER A 111 10.14 17.97 -2.67
N GLN A 112 11.48 18.07 -2.73
CA GLN A 112 12.26 17.47 -3.82
C GLN A 112 12.01 15.96 -3.92
N LEU A 113 11.93 15.27 -2.76
CA LEU A 113 11.59 13.86 -2.76
C LEU A 113 10.15 13.60 -3.25
N GLU A 114 9.18 14.44 -2.86
CA GLU A 114 7.82 14.36 -3.40
C GLU A 114 7.77 14.53 -4.92
N GLU A 115 8.49 15.51 -5.45
CA GLU A 115 8.62 15.78 -6.89
C GLU A 115 9.22 14.58 -7.62
N LEU A 116 10.30 13.98 -7.10
CA LEU A 116 10.91 12.78 -7.67
C LEU A 116 9.92 11.61 -7.76
N PHE A 117 9.18 11.34 -6.69
CA PHE A 117 8.18 10.27 -6.69
C PHE A 117 7.01 10.57 -7.63
N HIS A 118 6.55 11.82 -7.69
CA HIS A 118 5.48 12.23 -8.59
C HIS A 118 5.91 12.09 -10.05
N ASN A 119 7.04 12.66 -10.42
CA ASN A 119 7.52 12.73 -11.81
C ASN A 119 7.89 11.34 -12.36
N ASN A 120 8.47 10.47 -11.53
CA ASN A 120 8.96 9.16 -11.99
C ASN A 120 7.93 8.03 -11.83
N SER A 121 7.05 8.10 -10.83
CA SER A 121 6.12 7.01 -10.51
C SER A 121 4.64 7.40 -10.63
N GLY A 122 4.32 8.67 -10.88
CA GLY A 122 2.95 9.15 -11.02
C GLY A 122 2.11 9.06 -9.74
N VAL A 123 2.75 8.93 -8.58
CA VAL A 123 2.05 8.81 -7.28
C VAL A 123 1.77 10.19 -6.68
N ASP A 124 0.63 10.33 -6.02
CA ASP A 124 0.20 11.60 -5.40
C ASP A 124 -0.44 11.38 -4.03
N GLY A 125 -0.63 12.48 -3.29
CA GLY A 125 -1.34 12.56 -2.03
C GLY A 125 -0.86 11.56 -0.99
N ASP A 126 -1.81 10.82 -0.41
CA ASP A 126 -1.52 9.85 0.66
C ASP A 126 -0.69 8.65 0.16
N VAL A 127 -0.85 8.25 -1.10
CA VAL A 127 -0.06 7.15 -1.69
C VAL A 127 1.40 7.56 -1.79
N ARG A 128 1.69 8.76 -2.31
CA ARG A 128 3.07 9.30 -2.35
C ARG A 128 3.69 9.37 -0.95
N ARG A 129 2.93 9.86 0.04
CA ARG A 129 3.39 9.92 1.44
C ARG A 129 3.77 8.53 1.98
N LYS A 130 2.97 7.50 1.69
CA LYS A 130 3.25 6.11 2.07
C LYS A 130 4.49 5.55 1.36
N CYS A 131 4.64 5.82 0.06
CA CYS A 131 5.82 5.43 -0.71
C CYS A 131 7.10 6.04 -0.12
N ILE A 132 7.09 7.34 0.19
CA ILE A 132 8.22 8.02 0.83
C ILE A 132 8.50 7.44 2.21
N LYS A 133 7.47 7.18 3.01
CA LYS A 133 7.62 6.54 4.32
C LYS A 133 8.28 5.16 4.21
N PHE A 134 7.87 4.36 3.23
CA PHE A 134 8.49 3.05 2.99
C PHE A 134 9.95 3.20 2.59
N PHE A 135 10.23 4.03 1.58
CA PHE A 135 11.59 4.30 1.08
C PHE A 135 12.52 4.76 2.19
N THR A 136 12.10 5.75 2.99
CA THR A 136 12.93 6.27 4.09
C THR A 136 13.21 5.24 5.18
N SER A 137 12.26 4.34 5.46
CA SER A 137 12.50 3.22 6.38
C SER A 137 13.44 2.18 5.78
N LEU A 138 13.34 1.90 4.48
CA LEU A 138 14.26 1.00 3.79
C LEU A 138 15.69 1.58 3.80
N CYS A 139 15.86 2.86 3.51
CA CYS A 139 17.15 3.54 3.60
C CYS A 139 17.74 3.50 5.00
N HIS A 140 16.92 3.70 6.03
CA HIS A 140 17.35 3.57 7.42
C HIS A 140 17.87 2.15 7.72
N ASP A 141 17.10 1.12 7.35
CA ASP A 141 17.49 -0.29 7.58
C ASP A 141 18.70 -0.70 6.71
N ALA A 142 18.88 -0.02 5.59
CA ALA A 142 20.02 -0.15 4.70
C ALA A 142 21.20 0.75 5.10
N ASP A 143 21.18 1.50 6.21
CA ASP A 143 22.26 2.42 6.57
C ASP A 143 22.67 3.39 5.42
N VAL A 144 21.66 3.92 4.73
CA VAL A 144 21.79 4.96 3.71
C VAL A 144 21.46 6.30 4.35
N PRO A 145 22.40 7.26 4.38
CA PRO A 145 22.18 8.55 5.02
C PRO A 145 21.16 9.37 4.23
N LEU A 146 20.19 9.93 4.94
CA LEU A 146 19.17 10.83 4.41
C LEU A 146 19.20 12.17 5.13
N SER A 147 18.81 13.22 4.43
CA SER A 147 18.71 14.58 4.97
C SER A 147 17.83 14.66 6.22
N PRO A 148 18.23 15.44 7.25
CA PRO A 148 17.39 15.76 8.39
C PRO A 148 16.03 16.36 8.00
N HIS A 149 15.95 17.08 6.88
CA HIS A 149 14.70 17.67 6.38
C HIS A 149 13.67 16.61 5.99
N VAL A 150 14.13 15.48 5.45
CA VAL A 150 13.29 14.34 5.08
C VAL A 150 12.91 13.54 6.33
N THR A 151 13.90 13.13 7.12
CA THR A 151 13.68 12.23 8.26
C THR A 151 12.80 12.85 9.34
N LYS A 152 12.96 14.14 9.64
CA LYS A 152 12.12 14.87 10.60
C LYS A 152 10.67 14.94 10.15
N LYS A 153 10.41 15.29 8.88
CA LYS A 153 9.04 15.42 8.36
C LYS A 153 8.32 14.07 8.30
N VAL A 154 9.01 13.00 7.92
CA VAL A 154 8.46 11.63 7.96
C VAL A 154 8.09 11.22 9.39
N ARG A 155 8.95 11.49 10.38
CA ARG A 155 8.65 11.20 11.80
C ARG A 155 7.46 12.02 12.31
N MET A 156 7.38 13.31 12.00
CA MET A 156 6.24 14.15 12.41
C MET A 156 4.91 13.66 11.83
N SER A 157 4.92 13.08 10.62
CA SER A 157 3.71 12.48 10.04
C SER A 157 3.20 11.23 10.79
N GLN A 158 3.95 10.71 11.77
CA GLN A 158 3.53 9.62 12.66
C GLN A 158 2.74 10.13 13.87
N SER A 159 3.01 11.36 14.33
CA SER A 159 2.39 11.93 15.54
C SER A 159 1.11 12.72 15.27
N SER A 160 0.86 13.10 14.01
CA SER A 160 -0.27 13.94 13.63
C SER A 160 -1.29 13.17 12.81
N GLN A 161 -2.01 12.25 13.45
CA GLN A 161 -3.45 12.06 13.28
C GLN A 161 -3.97 11.26 14.49
N PRO A 162 -4.53 11.90 15.53
CA PRO A 162 -5.60 11.20 16.25
C PRO A 162 -6.64 10.85 15.18
N ALA A 163 -7.03 9.58 15.12
CA ALA A 163 -8.17 9.19 14.30
C ALA A 163 -9.29 10.18 14.64
N ARG A 164 -9.74 10.97 13.67
CA ARG A 164 -11.07 11.56 13.77
C ARG A 164 -12.00 10.35 13.86
N THR A 165 -12.27 9.91 15.09
CA THR A 165 -13.51 9.25 15.42
C THR A 165 -14.57 10.19 14.90
N SER A 166 -15.06 9.90 13.70
CA SER A 166 -16.38 10.31 13.29
C SER A 166 -17.29 9.72 14.35
N VAL A 167 -17.53 10.50 15.41
CA VAL A 167 -18.64 10.27 16.31
C VAL A 167 -19.84 10.41 15.41
N ARG A 168 -20.32 9.27 14.89
CA ARG A 168 -21.68 9.18 14.38
C ARG A 168 -22.55 9.71 15.51
N LYS A 169 -23.05 10.94 15.37
CA LYS A 169 -24.08 11.48 16.25
C LYS A 169 -25.24 10.49 16.16
N ALA A 170 -25.35 9.62 17.16
CA ALA A 170 -26.57 8.89 17.41
C ALA A 170 -27.61 9.94 17.77
N SER A 171 -28.47 10.29 16.82
CA SER A 171 -29.68 11.05 17.08
C SER A 171 -30.61 10.16 17.90
N SER A 172 -30.48 10.22 19.22
CA SER A 172 -31.49 9.74 20.15
C SER A 172 -32.73 10.63 20.00
N LYS A 173 -33.69 10.22 19.17
CA LYS A 173 -35.08 10.60 19.33
C LYS A 173 -35.84 9.33 19.70
N GLY A 174 -36.43 9.39 20.90
CA GLY A 174 -37.06 8.27 21.57
C GLY A 174 -38.16 7.61 20.73
N THR A 175 -38.23 6.30 20.90
CA THR A 175 -39.30 5.44 20.43
C THR A 175 -40.61 5.88 21.09
N LYS A 176 -41.42 6.69 20.38
CA LYS A 176 -42.86 6.76 20.64
C LYS A 176 -43.51 5.87 19.58
N ILE A 177 -44.02 4.73 20.00
CA ILE A 177 -44.90 3.89 19.18
C ILE A 177 -46.10 4.79 18.82
N MET A 178 -46.19 5.17 17.55
CA MET A 178 -47.37 5.81 16.99
C MET A 178 -48.10 4.73 16.20
N GLU A 179 -49.29 4.39 16.68
CA GLU A 179 -50.26 3.50 16.03
C GLU A 179 -50.48 3.97 14.59
N VAL A 180 -50.29 3.07 13.63
CA VAL A 180 -50.53 3.32 12.20
C VAL A 180 -52.04 3.28 11.97
N PRO A 181 -52.69 4.36 11.48
CA PRO A 181 -54.08 4.27 11.06
C PRO A 181 -54.16 3.35 9.84
N GLN A 182 -54.97 2.29 9.92
CA GLN A 182 -55.26 1.41 8.79
C GLN A 182 -56.07 2.18 7.74
N GLN A 183 -55.39 2.81 6.77
CA GLN A 183 -56.05 3.28 5.55
C GLN A 183 -56.31 2.10 4.62
N LYS A 184 -57.60 1.81 4.42
CA LYS A 184 -58.12 0.82 3.49
C LYS A 184 -57.77 1.26 2.06
N TRP A 185 -56.79 0.62 1.44
CA TRP A 185 -56.43 0.91 0.04
C TRP A 185 -57.57 0.44 -0.88
N GLN A 186 -58.25 1.38 -1.54
CA GLN A 186 -59.09 1.09 -2.70
C GLN A 186 -58.20 0.99 -3.94
N VAL A 187 -58.34 -0.11 -4.67
CA VAL A 187 -57.62 -0.36 -5.92
C VAL A 187 -58.21 0.53 -7.03
N PRO A 188 -57.40 1.28 -7.80
CA PRO A 188 -57.89 2.07 -8.92
C PRO A 188 -58.44 1.20 -10.07
N GLU A 189 -59.60 1.59 -10.59
CA GLU A 189 -60.45 0.88 -11.58
C GLU A 189 -59.77 0.57 -12.93
N HIS A 190 -58.60 1.16 -13.24
CA HIS A 190 -57.95 0.97 -14.54
C HIS A 190 -57.03 -0.26 -14.65
N MET A 191 -56.85 -1.04 -13.58
CA MET A 191 -56.01 -2.26 -13.59
C MET A 191 -56.78 -3.55 -13.96
N GLU A 192 -58.05 -3.47 -14.33
CA GLU A 192 -58.84 -4.63 -14.77
C GLU A 192 -58.60 -5.05 -16.23
N LEU A 193 -57.81 -4.32 -17.01
CA LEU A 193 -57.56 -4.64 -18.43
C LEU A 193 -56.29 -5.44 -18.71
N LEU A 194 -55.40 -5.63 -17.74
CA LEU A 194 -54.15 -6.38 -17.95
C LEU A 194 -54.28 -7.90 -17.67
N ASN A 195 -55.35 -8.33 -16.99
CA ASN A 195 -55.58 -9.76 -16.71
C ASN A 195 -56.42 -10.48 -17.78
N LYS A 196 -56.79 -9.81 -18.89
CA LYS A 196 -57.52 -10.43 -20.02
C LYS A 196 -56.65 -10.81 -21.22
N LEU A 197 -55.33 -10.65 -21.14
CA LEU A 197 -54.39 -10.94 -22.25
C LEU A 197 -53.49 -12.16 -22.01
N LEU A 198 -53.74 -12.95 -20.96
CA LEU A 198 -52.89 -14.11 -20.60
C LEU A 198 -53.63 -15.45 -20.45
N ASP A 199 -54.92 -15.53 -20.76
CA ASP A 199 -55.64 -16.81 -20.90
C ASP A 199 -56.14 -17.01 -22.34
N LYS A 200 -55.32 -17.68 -23.15
CA LYS A 200 -55.74 -18.55 -24.24
C LYS A 200 -55.13 -19.92 -24.03
#